data_AF-A0AA40AAW7-F1
#
_entry.id   AF-A0AA40AAW7-F1
#
_cell.length_a   1.000
_cell.length_b   1.000
_cell.length_c   1.000
_cell.angle_alpha   90.00
_cell.angle_beta   90.00
_cell.angle_gamma   90.00
#
_symmetry.space_group_name_H-M   'P 1'
#
loop_
_entity.id
_entity.type
_entity.pdbx_description
1 polymer ?
#
loop_
_entity_poly.entity_id
_entity_poly.type
_entity_poly.pdbx_seq_one_letter_code
_entity_poly.pdbx_strand_id
1 'polypeptide(L)'
;MASSHFSPRHIPALILASTTTLGGFWPMLNAHSAMLAFGFPPHLAEAPAAQPVMLQGQSRSTILGALIFTLYFRRRYAEIDTLMAIMGFWGGAVDAFVVWRHGRPDKAFFRLVTLWSFAAIGLAGLTASSG
;
A
#
# COMPACT_ATOMS: atom_id res chain seq x y z
N MET A 1 -22.80 25.00 -8.97
CA MET A 1 -23.17 23.58 -9.10
C MET A 1 -21.90 22.78 -9.32
N ALA A 2 -21.37 22.14 -8.26
CA ALA A 2 -20.12 21.38 -8.35
C ALA A 2 -20.41 20.02 -8.98
N SER A 3 -19.98 19.85 -10.23
CA SER A 3 -20.09 18.62 -11.00
C SER A 3 -19.24 17.49 -10.39
N SER A 4 -19.79 16.29 -10.41
CA SER A 4 -19.28 15.06 -9.79
C SER A 4 -17.82 14.76 -10.18
N HIS A 5 -16.88 15.01 -9.26
CA HIS A 5 -15.43 14.78 -9.44
C HIS A 5 -15.03 13.29 -9.40
N PHE A 6 -15.88 12.46 -8.82
CA PHE A 6 -15.61 11.06 -8.59
C PHE A 6 -16.00 10.22 -9.81
N SER A 7 -15.06 9.41 -10.29
CA SER A 7 -15.28 8.36 -11.27
C SER A 7 -15.11 7.00 -10.58
N PRO A 8 -15.91 5.97 -10.92
CA PRO A 8 -15.69 4.60 -10.44
C PRO A 8 -14.28 4.08 -10.74
N ARG A 9 -13.61 4.63 -11.76
CA ARG A 9 -12.22 4.29 -12.11
C ARG A 9 -11.20 4.72 -11.05
N HIS A 10 -11.56 5.65 -10.17
CA HIS A 10 -10.72 6.11 -9.07
C HIS A 10 -10.73 5.15 -7.86
N ILE A 11 -11.67 4.20 -7.81
CA ILE A 11 -11.85 3.30 -6.66
C ILE A 11 -10.56 2.54 -6.32
N PRO A 12 -9.85 1.91 -7.29
CA PRO A 12 -8.62 1.19 -6.97
C PRO A 12 -7.55 2.08 -6.34
N ALA A 13 -7.34 3.28 -6.90
CA ALA A 13 -6.40 4.26 -6.37
C ALA A 13 -6.74 4.70 -4.94
N LEU A 14 -8.02 4.95 -4.66
CA LEU A 14 -8.48 5.37 -3.33
C LEU A 14 -8.40 4.24 -2.30
N ILE A 15 -8.67 2.99 -2.70
CA ILE A 15 -8.46 1.82 -1.84
C ILE A 15 -6.98 1.68 -1.52
N LEU A 16 -6.09 1.75 -2.52
CA LEU A 16 -4.66 1.68 -2.30
C LEU A 16 -4.17 2.82 -1.39
N ALA A 17 -4.60 4.06 -1.64
CA ALA A 17 -4.25 5.21 -0.81
C ALA A 17 -4.70 5.03 0.65
N SER A 18 -5.95 4.60 0.86
CA SER A 18 -6.52 4.40 2.19
C SER A 18 -5.79 3.30 2.95
N THR A 19 -5.61 2.14 2.32
CA THR A 19 -4.94 0.98 2.93
C THR A 19 -3.47 1.27 3.23
N THR A 20 -2.76 1.95 2.33
CA THR A 20 -1.35 2.31 2.52
C THR A 20 -1.20 3.37 3.62
N THR A 21 -2.11 4.35 3.68
CA THR A 21 -2.09 5.41 4.71
C THR A 21 -2.38 4.83 6.09
N LEU A 22 -3.53 4.17 6.24
CA LEU A 22 -3.99 3.66 7.53
C LEU A 22 -3.17 2.44 8.00
N GLY A 23 -2.85 1.53 7.09
CA GLY A 23 -1.99 0.38 7.37
C GLY A 23 -0.54 0.79 7.67
N GLY A 24 -0.03 1.83 7.00
CA GLY A 24 1.27 2.43 7.30
C GLY A 24 1.30 3.15 8.65
N PHE A 25 0.17 3.72 9.07
CA PHE A 25 0.08 4.46 10.33
C PHE A 25 -0.04 3.53 11.54
N TRP A 26 -0.57 2.32 11.36
CA TRP A 26 -0.80 1.34 12.43
C TRP A 26 0.42 1.11 13.35
N PRO A 27 1.65 0.90 12.86
CA PRO A 27 2.82 0.67 13.72
C PRO A 27 3.18 1.84 14.63
N MET A 28 2.75 3.08 14.31
CA MET A 28 2.95 4.23 15.18
C MET A 28 2.10 4.15 16.45
N LEU A 29 0.98 3.43 16.39
CA LEU A 29 0.11 3.16 17.53
C LEU A 29 0.50 1.86 18.23
N ASN A 30 0.82 0.82 17.46
CA ASN A 30 1.19 -0.49 17.99
C ASN A 30 1.96 -1.32 16.94
N ALA A 31 3.29 -1.31 17.03
CA ALA A 31 4.17 -2.05 16.13
C ALA A 31 3.95 -3.57 16.19
N HIS A 32 3.77 -4.11 17.39
CA HIS A 32 3.59 -5.54 17.62
C HIS A 32 2.34 -6.06 16.90
N SER A 33 1.18 -5.42 17.11
CA SER A 33 -0.07 -5.84 16.47
C SER A 33 -0.04 -5.61 14.95
N ALA A 34 0.62 -4.54 14.50
CA ALA A 34 0.86 -4.33 13.07
C ALA A 34 1.65 -5.50 12.48
N MET A 35 2.79 -5.88 13.08
CA MET A 35 3.65 -6.95 12.55
C MET A 35 2.90 -8.28 12.43
N LEU A 36 2.07 -8.64 13.42
CA LEU A 36 1.21 -9.82 13.34
C LEU A 36 0.18 -9.71 12.21
N ALA A 37 -0.46 -8.55 12.03
CA ALA A 37 -1.40 -8.31 10.95
C ALA A 37 -0.74 -8.36 9.56
N PHE A 38 0.50 -7.87 9.44
CA PHE A 38 1.34 -7.97 8.24
C PHE A 38 1.82 -9.41 7.95
N GLY A 39 1.61 -10.34 8.89
CA GLY A 39 1.86 -11.76 8.69
C GLY A 39 3.19 -12.26 9.25
N PHE A 40 3.88 -11.46 10.07
CA PHE A 40 5.06 -11.91 10.80
C PHE A 40 4.68 -12.85 11.96
N PRO A 41 5.54 -13.83 12.29
CA PRO A 41 5.35 -14.71 13.44
C PRO A 41 5.55 -13.97 14.77
N PRO A 42 4.95 -14.46 15.88
CA PRO A 42 5.01 -13.80 17.19
C PRO A 42 6.43 -13.46 17.66
N HIS A 43 7.38 -14.38 17.50
CA HIS A 43 8.76 -14.17 17.93
C HIS A 43 9.47 -12.99 17.23
N LEU A 44 9.07 -12.64 16.00
CA LEU A 44 9.59 -11.43 15.33
C LEU A 44 8.84 -10.18 15.79
N ALA A 45 7.53 -10.27 16.01
CA ALA A 45 6.73 -9.15 16.49
C ALA A 45 7.11 -8.71 17.92
N GLU A 46 7.52 -9.67 18.76
CA GLU A 46 7.96 -9.45 20.14
C GLU A 46 9.40 -8.93 20.23
N ALA A 47 10.20 -9.03 19.16
CA ALA A 47 11.58 -8.59 19.16
C ALA A 47 11.68 -7.05 19.25
N PRO A 48 12.25 -6.47 20.32
CA PRO A 48 12.33 -5.01 20.47
C PRO A 48 13.12 -4.32 19.35
N ALA A 49 14.13 -5.01 18.80
CA ALA A 49 14.93 -4.51 17.68
C ALA A 49 14.14 -4.38 16.36
N ALA A 50 13.04 -5.12 16.19
CA ALA A 50 12.24 -5.08 14.96
C ALA A 50 11.25 -3.90 14.94
N GLN A 51 10.82 -3.41 16.11
CA GLN A 51 9.85 -2.32 16.21
C GLN A 51 10.31 -1.01 15.55
N PRO A 52 11.51 -0.45 15.83
CA PRO A 52 11.93 0.80 15.19
C PRO A 52 12.08 0.66 13.67
N VAL A 53 12.48 -0.52 13.18
CA VAL A 53 12.56 -0.81 11.75
C VAL A 53 11.16 -0.82 11.12
N MET A 54 10.18 -1.43 11.81
CA MET A 54 8.79 -1.43 11.37
C MET A 54 8.21 -0.02 11.30
N LEU A 55 8.40 0.79 12.34
CA LEU A 55 7.97 2.19 12.36
C LEU A 55 8.58 2.98 11.20
N GLN A 56 9.89 2.85 11.01
CA GLN A 56 10.62 3.60 9.99
C GLN A 56 10.29 3.12 8.56
N GLY A 57 10.03 1.83 8.36
CA GLY A 57 9.56 1.31 7.08
C GLY A 57 8.17 1.83 6.74
N GLN A 58 7.25 1.75 7.71
CA GLN A 58 5.85 2.04 7.50
C GLN A 58 5.51 3.54 7.49
N SER A 59 6.36 4.39 8.06
CA SER A 59 6.27 5.84 7.88
C SER A 59 6.30 6.23 6.39
N ARG A 60 7.13 5.56 5.58
CA ARG A 60 7.18 5.77 4.13
C ARG A 60 5.89 5.33 3.45
N SER A 61 5.31 4.21 3.88
CA SER A 61 4.00 3.74 3.40
C SER A 61 2.91 4.79 3.67
N THR A 62 2.86 5.36 4.88
CA THR A 62 1.92 6.46 5.20
C THR A 62 2.13 7.68 4.31
N ILE A 63 3.38 8.08 4.09
CA ILE A 63 3.73 9.22 3.22
C ILE A 63 3.26 8.96 1.78
N LEU A 64 3.46 7.76 1.25
CA LEU A 64 3.03 7.39 -0.10
C LEU A 64 1.50 7.41 -0.24
N GLY A 65 0.77 6.89 0.75
CA GLY A 65 -0.70 6.98 0.76
C GLY A 65 -1.21 8.42 0.81
N ALA A 66 -0.62 9.26 1.66
CA ALA A 66 -0.92 10.69 1.75
C ALA A 66 -0.58 11.44 0.44
N LEU A 67 0.50 11.03 -0.23
CA LEU A 67 0.89 11.58 -1.54
C LEU A 67 -0.17 11.25 -2.61
N ILE A 68 -0.67 10.01 -2.66
CA ILE A 68 -1.75 9.63 -3.59
C ILE A 68 -3.01 10.46 -3.33
N PHE A 69 -3.43 10.63 -2.08
CA PHE A 69 -4.56 11.51 -1.74
C PHE A 69 -4.31 12.96 -2.19
N THR A 70 -3.12 13.49 -1.95
CA THR A 70 -2.75 14.86 -2.35
C THR A 70 -2.82 15.02 -3.88
N LEU A 71 -2.28 14.06 -4.63
CA LEU A 71 -2.33 14.07 -6.09
C LEU A 71 -3.77 13.94 -6.60
N TYR A 72 -4.61 13.15 -5.92
CA TYR A 72 -6.03 13.01 -6.23
C TYR A 72 -6.78 14.34 -6.11
N PHE A 73 -6.60 15.06 -5.00
CA PHE A 73 -7.18 16.39 -4.84
C PHE A 73 -6.64 17.42 -5.83
N ARG A 74 -5.41 17.22 -6.33
CA ARG A 74 -4.78 18.04 -7.39
C ARG A 74 -5.12 17.57 -8.81
N ARG A 75 -5.94 16.53 -9.00
CA ARG A 75 -6.30 15.96 -10.31
C ARG A 75 -5.11 15.46 -11.14
N ARG A 76 -4.03 15.07 -10.46
CA ARG A 76 -2.80 14.53 -11.06
C ARG A 76 -2.90 13.01 -11.17
N TYR A 77 -3.80 12.55 -12.03
CA TYR A 77 -4.19 11.14 -12.09
C TYR A 77 -3.16 10.23 -12.77
N ALA A 78 -2.40 10.74 -13.75
CA ALA A 78 -1.33 9.99 -14.40
C ALA A 78 -0.19 9.66 -13.40
N GLU A 79 0.07 10.56 -12.46
CA GLU A 79 1.03 10.36 -11.39
C GLU A 79 0.55 9.33 -10.38
N ILE A 80 -0.75 9.28 -10.10
CA ILE A 80 -1.36 8.23 -9.27
C ILE A 80 -1.19 6.87 -9.92
N ASP A 81 -1.49 6.75 -11.22
CA ASP A 81 -1.32 5.53 -11.98
C ASP A 81 0.16 5.06 -11.99
N THR A 82 1.09 6.01 -12.11
CA THR A 82 2.54 5.73 -12.00
C THR A 82 2.92 5.21 -10.62
N LEU A 83 2.41 5.83 -9.54
CA LEU A 83 2.65 5.37 -8.18
C LEU A 83 2.06 3.97 -7.95
N MET A 84 0.84 3.73 -8.43
CA MET A 84 0.18 2.42 -8.37
C MET A 84 1.00 1.34 -9.08
N ALA A 85 1.49 1.63 -10.29
CA ALA A 85 2.35 0.72 -11.06
C ALA A 85 3.62 0.36 -10.29
N ILE A 86 4.37 1.36 -9.83
CA ILE A 86 5.68 1.14 -9.18
C ILE A 86 5.50 0.48 -7.81
N MET A 87 4.59 1.01 -6.98
CA MET A 87 4.36 0.47 -5.63
C MET A 87 3.76 -0.93 -5.68
N GLY A 88 2.78 -1.16 -6.57
CA GLY A 88 2.17 -2.46 -6.73
C GLY A 88 3.17 -3.51 -7.22
N PHE A 89 3.98 -3.17 -8.22
CA PHE A 89 4.94 -4.11 -8.81
C PHE A 89 6.10 -4.41 -7.86
N TRP A 90 6.88 -3.38 -7.49
CA TRP A 90 8.07 -3.56 -6.68
C TRP A 90 7.74 -3.79 -5.21
N GLY A 91 6.84 -2.96 -4.65
CA GLY A 91 6.39 -3.13 -3.27
C GLY A 91 5.70 -4.48 -3.06
N GLY A 92 4.88 -4.92 -4.02
CA GLY A 92 4.25 -6.24 -3.97
C GLY A 92 5.23 -7.41 -4.07
N ALA A 93 6.25 -7.30 -4.93
CA ALA A 93 7.28 -8.33 -5.03
C ALA A 93 8.09 -8.47 -3.73
N VAL A 94 8.56 -7.34 -3.18
CA VAL A 94 9.35 -7.33 -1.93
C VAL A 94 8.52 -7.80 -0.75
N ASP A 95 7.28 -7.32 -0.62
CA ASP A 95 6.37 -7.69 0.45
C ASP A 95 6.05 -9.20 0.44
N ALA A 96 5.72 -9.74 -0.73
CA ALA A 96 5.48 -11.17 -0.88
C ALA A 96 6.74 -12.00 -0.59
N PHE A 97 7.91 -11.55 -1.04
CA PHE A 97 9.19 -12.23 -0.76
C PHE A 97 9.49 -12.27 0.74
N VAL A 98 9.32 -11.14 1.45
CA VAL A 98 9.56 -11.07 2.90
C VAL A 98 8.58 -11.96 3.66
N VAL A 99 7.29 -11.90 3.35
CA VAL A 99 6.27 -12.72 4.00
C VAL A 99 6.46 -14.21 3.69
N TRP A 100 6.90 -14.55 2.48
CA TRP A 100 7.23 -15.93 2.12
C TRP A 100 8.43 -16.48 2.90
N ARG A 101 9.45 -15.65 3.13
CA ARG A 101 10.70 -16.06 3.79
C ARG A 101 10.64 -16.03 5.31
N HIS A 102 9.98 -15.03 5.87
CA HIS A 102 10.03 -14.70 7.31
C HIS A 102 8.64 -14.67 7.97
N GLY A 103 7.58 -14.81 7.19
CA GLY A 103 6.20 -14.72 7.65
C GLY A 103 5.40 -15.98 7.38
N ARG A 104 4.12 -15.76 7.11
CA ARG A 104 3.14 -16.78 6.76
C ARG A 104 3.08 -16.98 5.24
N PRO A 105 3.64 -18.07 4.68
CA PRO A 105 3.74 -18.27 3.22
C PRO A 105 2.37 -18.40 2.55
N ASP A 106 1.35 -18.87 3.27
CA ASP A 106 -0.05 -18.91 2.85
C ASP A 106 -0.59 -17.53 2.44
N LYS A 107 -0.08 -16.45 3.06
CA LYS A 107 -0.50 -15.08 2.75
C LYS A 107 0.32 -14.42 1.66
N ALA A 108 1.52 -14.92 1.36
CA ALA A 108 2.44 -14.29 0.41
C ALA A 108 1.84 -14.22 -1.01
N PHE A 109 1.24 -15.31 -1.48
CA PHE A 109 0.65 -15.37 -2.82
C PHE A 109 -0.54 -14.41 -2.96
N PHE A 110 -1.45 -14.38 -1.99
CA PHE A 110 -2.60 -13.48 -2.00
C PHE A 110 -2.18 -12.01 -2.05
N ARG A 111 -1.15 -11.65 -1.27
CA ARG A 111 -0.59 -10.29 -1.22
C ARG A 111 0.06 -9.91 -2.55
N LEU A 112 0.82 -10.83 -3.16
CA LEU A 112 1.43 -10.61 -4.47
C LEU A 112 0.37 -10.32 -5.53
N VAL A 113 -0.63 -11.20 -5.65
CA VAL A 113 -1.70 -11.06 -6.65
C VAL A 113 -2.47 -9.75 -6.45
N THR A 114 -2.76 -9.39 -5.20
CA THR A 114 -3.47 -8.13 -4.88
C THR A 114 -2.67 -6.91 -5.31
N LEU A 115 -1.39 -6.84 -4.94
CA LEU A 115 -0.53 -5.69 -5.24
C LEU A 115 -0.18 -5.59 -6.72
N TRP A 116 0.03 -6.73 -7.40
CA TRP A 116 0.22 -6.74 -8.84
C TRP A 116 -1.05 -6.40 -9.62
N SER A 117 -2.25 -6.68 -9.08
CA SER A 117 -3.50 -6.20 -9.68
C SER A 117 -3.57 -4.67 -9.66
N PHE A 118 -3.18 -4.04 -8.54
CA PHE A 118 -3.04 -2.58 -8.49
C PHE A 118 -1.97 -2.06 -9.45
N ALA A 119 -0.86 -2.79 -9.60
CA ALA A 119 0.19 -2.43 -10.54
C ALA A 119 -0.32 -2.45 -11.99
N ALA A 120 -1.05 -3.50 -12.37
CA ALA A 120 -1.63 -3.65 -13.70
C ALA A 120 -2.66 -2.53 -13.98
N ILE A 121 -3.49 -2.17 -12.99
CA ILE A 121 -4.44 -1.05 -13.10
C ILE A 121 -3.71 0.27 -13.32
N GLY A 122 -2.63 0.51 -12.56
CA GLY A 122 -1.79 1.70 -12.74
C GLY A 122 -1.12 1.75 -14.12
N LEU A 123 -0.55 0.63 -14.58
CA LEU A 123 0.05 0.54 -15.91
C LEU A 123 -0.97 0.76 -17.04
N ALA A 124 -2.22 0.34 -16.84
CA ALA A 124 -3.31 0.58 -17.78
C ALA A 124 -3.79 2.04 -17.80
N GLY A 125 -3.34 2.89 -16.87
CA GLY A 125 -3.71 4.30 -16.81
C GLY A 125 -5.19 4.54 -16.47
N LEU A 126 -5.81 3.62 -15.71
CA LEU A 126 -7.26 3.62 -15.49
C LEU A 126 -7.73 4.87 -14.74
N THR A 127 -6.92 5.41 -13.81
CA THR A 127 -7.28 6.62 -13.06
C THR A 127 -7.23 7.85 -13.97
N ALA A 128 -6.20 7.94 -14.80
CA ALA A 128 -6.01 9.03 -15.76
C ALA A 128 -7.05 9.01 -16.87
N SER A 129 -7.56 7.84 -17.26
CA SER A 129 -8.56 7.71 -18.33
C SER A 129 -9.95 8.28 -17.98
N SER A 130 -10.14 8.86 -16.79
CA SER A 130 -11.38 9.55 -16.37
C SER A 130 -11.23 11.05 -16.15
N GLY A 131 -10.02 11.60 -16.32
CA GLY A 131 -9.74 13.04 -16.19
C GLY A 131 -9.81 13.79 -17.50
#